data_AF-A0A6J6I2L8-F1
#
_entry.id   AF-A0A6J6I2L8-F1
#
_cell.length_a   1.000
_cell.length_b   1.000
_cell.length_c   1.000
_cell.angle_alpha   90.00
_cell.angle_beta   90.00
_cell.angle_gamma   90.00
#
_symmetry.space_group_name_H-M   'P 1'
#
loop_
_entity.id
_entity.type
_entity.pdbx_description
1 polymer ?
#
loop_
_entity_poly.entity_id
_entity_poly.type
_entity_poly.pdbx_seq_one_letter_code
_entity_poly.pdbx_strand_id
1 'polypeptide(L)' 'MQGWQIVDEFNRAFSKQKASGYVPVVHLVTKANAGNSTVWDPQNGYRTEYKKIWGKK' A
#
# COMPACT_ATOMS: atom_id res chain seq x y z
N MET A 1 3.61 3.20 -2.11
CA MET A 1 2.54 2.40 -1.47
C MET A 1 1.65 1.70 -2.50
N GLN A 2 1.25 2.37 -3.59
CA GLN A 2 0.36 1.84 -4.63
C GLN A 2 0.88 0.55 -5.29
N GLY A 3 2.19 0.44 -5.54
CA GLY A 3 2.77 -0.79 -6.09
C GLY A 3 2.55 -2.01 -5.19
N TRP A 4 2.58 -1.84 -3.87
CA TRP A 4 2.33 -2.93 -2.93
C TRP A 4 0.86 -3.36 -2.90
N GLN A 5 -0.07 -2.42 -3.08
CA GLN A 5 -1.50 -2.73 -3.24
C GLN A 5 -1.77 -3.61 -4.45
N ILE A 6 -1.14 -3.29 -5.58
CA ILE A 6 -1.27 -4.10 -6.81
C ILE A 6 -0.72 -5.52 -6.59
N VAL A 7 0.42 -5.66 -5.91
CA VAL A 7 0.96 -6.99 -5.56
C VAL A 7 0.01 -7.76 -4.65
N ASP A 8 -0.64 -7.10 -3.68
CA ASP A 8 -1.64 -7.74 -2.82
C ASP A 8 -2.84 -8.26 -3.61
N GLU A 9 -3.38 -7.46 -4.53
CA GLU A 9 -4.50 -7.88 -5.39
C GLU A 9 -4.12 -9.05 -6.31
N PHE A 10 -2.91 -9.07 -6.86
CA PHE A 10 -2.42 -10.23 -7.61
C PHE A 10 -2.31 -11.48 -6.73
N ASN A 11 -1.73 -11.36 -5.53
CA ASN A 11 -1.63 -12.48 -4.60
C ASN A 11 -3.01 -13.04 -4.23
N ARG A 12 -4.00 -12.17 -4.02
CA ARG A 12 -5.40 -12.54 -3.79
C ARG A 12 -6.00 -13.27 -4.98
N ALA A 13 -5.88 -12.71 -6.18
CA ALA A 13 -6.40 -13.30 -7.42
C ALA A 13 -5.81 -14.70 -7.67
N PHE A 14 -4.49 -14.85 -7.57
CA PHE A 14 -3.81 -16.14 -7.74
C PHE A 14 -4.18 -17.15 -6.65
N SER A 15 -4.49 -16.68 -5.44
CA SER A 15 -4.94 -17.52 -4.32
C SER A 15 -6.45 -17.75 -4.27
N LYS A 16 -7.19 -17.35 -5.33
CA LYS A 16 -8.66 -17.43 -5.42
C LYS A 16 -9.38 -16.73 -4.25
N GLN A 17 -8.74 -15.73 -3.66
CA GLN A 17 -9.32 -14.88 -2.63
C GLN A 17 -10.13 -13.76 -3.29
N LYS A 18 -11.10 -13.22 -2.54
CA LYS A 18 -11.80 -12.01 -2.96
C LYS A 18 -10.83 -10.83 -3.03
N ALA A 19 -11.05 -9.95 -4.00
CA ALA A 19 -10.40 -8.65 -4.07
C ALA A 19 -10.59 -7.89 -2.74
N SER A 20 -9.61 -7.07 -2.34
CA SER A 20 -9.71 -6.38 -1.04
C SER A 20 -10.88 -5.39 -0.98
N GLY A 21 -11.34 -4.90 -2.13
CA GLY A 21 -12.31 -3.82 -2.22
C GLY A 21 -11.76 -2.47 -1.74
N TYR A 22 -10.45 -2.40 -1.47
CA TYR A 22 -9.80 -1.20 -0.97
C TYR A 22 -9.74 -0.13 -2.07
N VAL A 23 -10.25 1.05 -1.75
CA VAL A 23 -10.11 2.25 -2.58
C VAL A 23 -9.21 3.23 -1.82
N PRO A 24 -8.09 3.67 -2.41
CA PRO A 24 -7.20 4.61 -1.75
C PRO A 24 -7.92 5.94 -1.51
N VAL A 25 -7.76 6.49 -0.31
CA VAL A 25 -8.27 7.83 0.02
C VAL A 25 -7.50 8.87 -0.79
N VAL A 26 -8.21 9.84 -1.33
CA VAL A 26 -7.61 10.98 -2.03
C VAL A 26 -6.93 11.88 -1.00
N HIS A 27 -5.64 12.15 -1.22
CA HIS A 27 -4.88 13.11 -0.42
C HIS A 27 -4.57 14.36 -1.24
N LEU A 28 -5.05 15.52 -0.79
CA LEU A 28 -4.75 16.80 -1.41
C LEU A 28 -3.39 17.32 -0.92
N VAL A 29 -2.44 17.44 -1.85
CA VAL A 29 -1.11 17.99 -1.56
C VAL A 29 -1.11 19.51 -1.79
N THR A 30 -0.64 20.25 -0.79
CA THR A 30 -0.48 21.70 -0.78
C THR A 30 0.94 22.05 -0.34
N LYS A 31 1.39 23.28 -0.59
CA LYS A 31 2.71 23.74 -0.10
C LYS A 31 2.88 23.59 1.41
N ALA A 32 1.79 23.67 2.18
CA ALA A 32 1.83 23.54 3.64
C ALA A 32 2.00 22.09 4.12
N ASN A 33 1.69 21.08 3.30
CA ASN A 33 1.71 19.66 3.71
C ASN A 33 2.63 18.78 2.86
N ALA A 34 3.35 19.35 1.89
CA ALA A 34 4.22 18.60 0.98
C ALA A 34 5.47 17.98 1.67
N GLY A 35 5.77 18.38 2.90
CA GLY A 35 6.99 17.97 3.60
C GLY A 35 8.27 18.40 2.86
N ASN A 36 9.43 18.10 3.44
CA ASN A 36 10.73 18.45 2.84
C ASN A 36 11.42 17.26 2.17
N SER A 37 10.78 16.08 2.19
CA SER A 37 11.36 14.84 1.66
C SER A 37 11.03 14.70 0.18
N THR A 38 12.06 14.41 -0.62
CA THR A 38 11.91 13.97 -2.02
C THR A 38 11.75 12.45 -2.13
N VAL A 39 11.82 11.72 -1.01
CA VAL A 39 11.70 10.26 -0.96
C VAL A 39 10.22 9.88 -0.89
N TRP A 40 9.76 9.15 -1.91
CA TRP A 40 8.39 8.64 -2.00
C TRP A 40 8.20 7.29 -1.28
N ASP A 41 8.75 7.19 -0.07
CA ASP A 41 8.60 6.02 0.81
C ASP A 41 8.00 6.48 2.14
N PRO A 42 6.68 6.30 2.35
CA PRO A 42 6.07 6.70 3.61
C PRO A 42 6.66 5.84 4.74
N GLN A 43 7.17 6.51 5.78
CA GLN A 43 7.74 5.87 6.98
C GLN A 43 6.67 5.24 7.89
N ASN A 44 5.46 5.03 7.38
CA ASN A 44 4.32 4.47 8.12
C ASN A 44 4.38 2.94 8.27
N GLY A 45 5.51 2.31 7.92
CA GLY A 45 5.71 0.86 8.10
C GLY A 45 4.88 -0.03 7.17
N TYR A 46 4.26 0.51 6.11
CA TYR A 46 3.35 -0.25 5.22
C TYR A 46 3.94 -1.57 4.70
N ARG A 47 5.25 -1.61 4.43
CA ARG A 47 5.94 -2.82 3.95
C ARG A 47 5.86 -3.96 4.97
N THR A 48 5.94 -3.65 6.25
CA THR A 48 5.85 -4.64 7.33
C THR A 48 4.45 -5.24 7.39
N GLU A 49 3.41 -4.41 7.21
CA GLU A 49 2.02 -4.88 7.23
C GLU A 49 1.70 -5.79 6.05
N TYR A 50 2.08 -5.42 4.82
CA TYR A 50 1.88 -6.30 3.67
C TYR A 50 2.63 -7.64 3.81
N LYS A 51 3.84 -7.62 4.37
CA LYS A 51 4.58 -8.85 4.65
C LYS A 51 3.86 -9.76 5.66
N LYS A 52 3.13 -9.22 6.64
CA LYS A 52 2.29 -10.03 7.55
C LYS A 52 1.10 -10.67 6.82
N ILE A 53 0.50 -9.96 5.86
CA ILE A 53 -0.61 -10.47 5.06
C ILE A 53 -0.16 -11.62 4.15
N TRP A 54 1.01 -11.50 3.53
CA TRP A 54 1.53 -12.50 2.58
C TRP A 54 2.34 -13.61 3.23
N GLY A 55 2.90 -13.37 4.42
CA GLY A 55 3.71 -14.33 5.14
C GLY A 55 2.92 -15.58 5.48
N LYS A 56 3.08 -16.64 4.68
CA LYS A 56 2.66 -17.99 5.05
C LYS A 56 3.64 -18.55 6.09
N LYS A 57 3.09 -19.23 7.10
CA LYS A 57 3.80 -20.31 7.81
C LYS A 57 4.10 -21.45 6.86
#